data_AF-A0ABC9N9N8-F1
#
_entry.id   AF-A0ABC9N9N8-F1
#
_cell.length_a   1.000
_cell.length_b   1.000
_cell.length_c   1.000
_cell.angle_alpha   90.00
_cell.angle_beta   90.00
_cell.angle_gamma   90.00
#
_symmetry.space_group_name_H-M   'P 1'
#
loop_
_entity.id
_entity.type
_entity.pdbx_description
1 polymer ?
#
loop_
_entity_poly.entity_id
_entity_poly.type
_entity_poly.pdbx_seq_one_letter_code
_entity_poly.pdbx_strand_id
1 'polypeptide(L)' 'MPTILILFGLKFRIYVRDHEPVHVHVLSQDGEAKFQVGDEIRLMVNKGMKPKDIKLAESIIEENKELIITEWVKIYGK' A
#
# COMPACT_ATOMS: atom_id res chain seq x y z
N MET A 1 5.76 -1.07 -12.30
CA MET A 1 5.00 -1.05 -11.04
C MET A 1 5.06 -2.43 -10.44
N PRO A 2 6.03 -2.70 -9.56
CA PRO A 2 6.13 -3.99 -8.89
C PRO A 2 4.90 -4.21 -8.00
N THR A 3 4.36 -5.44 -8.06
CA THR A 3 3.40 -5.92 -7.06
C THR A 3 4.22 -6.60 -5.96
N ILE A 4 4.07 -6.10 -4.74
CA ILE A 4 4.84 -6.55 -3.57
C ILE A 4 4.17 -7.77 -2.96
N LEU A 5 2.84 -7.74 -2.89
CA LEU A 5 2.05 -8.72 -2.18
C LEU A 5 0.69 -8.88 -2.84
N ILE A 6 0.18 -10.11 -2.81
CA ILE A 6 -1.20 -10.43 -3.19
C ILE A 6 -1.78 -11.30 -2.09
N LEU A 7 -2.77 -10.80 -1.35
CA LEU A 7 -3.43 -11.51 -0.26
C LEU A 7 -4.92 -11.17 -0.23
N PHE A 8 -5.76 -12.17 -0.01
CA PHE A 8 -7.22 -12.01 0.13
C PHE A 8 -7.89 -11.21 -1.01
N GLY A 9 -7.37 -11.33 -2.23
CA GLY A 9 -7.86 -10.57 -3.40
C GLY A 9 -7.39 -9.12 -3.47
N LEU A 10 -6.58 -8.65 -2.52
CA LEU A 10 -5.92 -7.35 -2.52
C LEU A 10 -4.55 -7.44 -3.19
N LYS A 11 -4.17 -6.42 -3.96
CA LYS A 11 -2.86 -6.30 -4.60
C LYS A 11 -2.15 -5.05 -4.10
N PHE A 12 -0.99 -5.22 -3.49
CA PHE A 12 -0.17 -4.14 -2.92
C PHE A 12 0.93 -3.77 -3.91
N ARG A 13 1.04 -2.48 -4.24
CA ARG A 13 1.89 -2.02 -5.34
C ARG A 13 2.58 -0.69 -5.00
N ILE A 14 3.82 -0.56 -5.47
CA ILE A 14 4.55 0.72 -5.47
C ILE A 14 4.61 1.25 -6.89
N TYR A 15 4.13 2.48 -7.06
CA TYR A 15 4.14 3.18 -8.34
C TYR A 15 5.49 3.86 -8.46
N VAL A 16 6.10 3.93 -9.65
CA VAL A 16 7.54 4.28 -9.86
C VAL A 16 7.76 5.79 -10.15
N ARG A 17 6.70 6.62 -10.12
CA ARG A 17 6.78 8.08 -10.32
C ARG A 17 6.11 8.85 -9.17
N ASP A 18 6.13 8.28 -7.99
CA ASP A 18 5.50 8.85 -6.82
C ASP A 18 6.57 9.38 -5.85
N HIS A 19 6.19 10.31 -4.97
CA HIS A 19 7.12 11.04 -4.12
C HIS A 19 6.95 10.66 -2.65
N GLU A 20 7.88 11.09 -1.80
CA GLU A 20 7.73 10.97 -0.34
C GLU A 20 6.39 11.54 0.15
N PRO A 21 5.80 10.99 1.24
CA PRO A 21 6.31 9.93 2.11
C PRO A 21 6.20 8.51 1.52
N VAL A 22 6.80 7.50 2.17
CA VAL A 22 6.61 6.08 1.81
C VAL A 22 5.13 5.75 1.80
N HIS A 23 4.66 5.14 0.72
CA HIS A 23 3.26 4.77 0.59
C HIS A 23 3.07 3.54 -0.30
N VAL A 24 1.89 2.93 -0.19
CA VAL A 24 1.51 1.77 -0.99
C VAL A 24 0.12 1.96 -1.58
N HIS A 25 -0.05 1.53 -2.82
CA HIS A 25 -1.34 1.43 -3.48
C HIS A 25 -1.90 0.03 -3.28
N VAL A 26 -3.15 -0.04 -2.84
CA VAL A 26 -3.88 -1.29 -2.64
C VAL A 26 -5.05 -1.32 -3.60
N LEU A 27 -5.11 -2.35 -4.43
CA LEU A 27 -6.21 -2.57 -5.36
C LEU A 27 -7.05 -3.74 -4.87
N SER A 28 -8.37 -3.55 -4.80
CA SER A 28 -9.35 -4.63 -4.62
C SER A 28 -10.17 -4.82 -5.91
N GLN A 29 -11.20 -5.68 -5.86
CA GLN A 29 -12.16 -5.84 -6.96
C GLN A 29 -12.99 -4.57 -7.19
N ASP A 30 -13.29 -3.83 -6.11
CA ASP A 30 -14.23 -2.71 -6.15
C ASP A 30 -13.55 -1.35 -6.32
N GLY A 31 -12.28 -1.23 -5.94
CA GLY A 31 -11.60 0.05 -5.97
C GLY A 31 -10.13 0.03 -5.61
N GLU A 32 -9.57 1.21 -5.44
CA GLU A 32 -8.17 1.44 -5.10
C GLU A 32 -8.06 2.35 -3.88
N ALA A 33 -7.09 2.08 -3.02
CA ALA A 33 -6.74 2.95 -1.90
C ALA A 33 -5.23 3.20 -1.89
N LYS A 34 -4.83 4.38 -1.41
CA LYS A 34 -3.43 4.74 -1.16
C LYS A 34 -3.25 4.94 0.33
N PHE A 35 -2.23 4.30 0.88
CA PHE A 35 -1.89 4.38 2.30
C PHE A 35 -0.47 4.91 2.46
N GLN A 36 -0.30 5.91 3.32
CA GLN A 36 1.01 6.26 3.83
C GLN A 36 1.47 5.18 4.82
N VAL A 37 2.74 4.81 4.74
CA VAL A 37 3.39 3.83 5.60
C VAL A 37 4.49 4.54 6.38
N GLY A 38 4.19 4.97 7.60
CA GLY A 38 5.12 5.60 8.53
C GLY A 38 4.96 4.99 9.91
N ASP A 39 5.15 5.78 10.98
CA ASP A 39 4.88 5.33 12.37
C ASP A 39 3.47 4.76 12.53
N GLU A 40 2.51 5.36 11.82
CA GLU A 40 1.14 4.86 11.68
C GLU A 40 0.82 4.59 10.20
N ILE A 41 -0.10 3.65 9.95
CA ILE A 41 -0.69 3.46 8.63
C ILE A 41 -1.85 4.44 8.48
N ARG A 42 -1.80 5.29 7.45
CA ARG A 42 -2.82 6.32 7.21
C ARG A 42 -3.41 6.18 5.82
N LEU A 43 -4.72 6.00 5.75
CA LEU A 43 -5.47 6.08 4.50
C LEU A 43 -5.39 7.50 3.94
N MET A 44 -4.76 7.66 2.79
CA MET A 44 -4.60 8.95 2.11
C MET A 44 -5.65 9.18 1.04
N VAL A 45 -5.98 8.12 0.29
CA VAL A 45 -6.94 8.19 -0.80
C VAL A 45 -7.77 6.93 -0.79
N ASN A 46 -9.09 7.07 -0.94
CA ASN A 46 -10.00 5.97 -1.23
C ASN A 46 -10.78 6.26 -2.51
N LYS A 47 -10.63 5.38 -3.51
CA LYS A 47 -11.36 5.40 -4.78
C LYS A 47 -12.26 4.16 -4.87
N GLY A 48 -13.33 4.15 -4.09
CA GLY A 48 -14.37 3.10 -4.15
C GLY A 48 -14.04 1.80 -3.43
N MET A 49 -12.92 1.72 -2.71
CA MET A 49 -12.61 0.55 -1.88
C MET A 49 -13.59 0.48 -0.71
N LYS A 50 -14.12 -0.72 -0.47
CA LYS A 50 -15.10 -0.97 0.60
C LYS A 50 -14.43 -0.86 1.98
N PRO A 51 -15.13 -0.38 3.02
CA PRO A 51 -14.56 -0.23 4.36
C PRO A 51 -13.92 -1.49 4.95
N LYS A 52 -14.48 -2.67 4.65
CA LYS A 52 -13.91 -3.96 5.10
C LYS A 52 -12.53 -4.24 4.49
N ASP A 53 -12.34 -3.89 3.21
CA ASP A 53 -11.10 -4.13 2.48
C ASP A 53 -10.05 -3.11 2.90
N ILE A 54 -10.47 -1.88 3.23
CA ILE A 54 -9.59 -0.85 3.83
C ILE A 54 -9.03 -1.34 5.16
N LYS A 55 -9.88 -1.81 6.08
CA LYS A 55 -9.42 -2.33 7.37
C LYS A 55 -8.49 -3.53 7.21
N LEU A 56 -8.82 -4.44 6.29
CA LEU A 56 -7.97 -5.58 5.99
C LEU A 56 -6.63 -5.14 5.39
N ALA A 57 -6.63 -4.16 4.49
CA ALA A 57 -5.43 -3.58 3.93
C ALA A 57 -4.55 -2.94 5.00
N GLU A 58 -5.13 -2.17 5.93
CA GLU A 58 -4.40 -1.56 7.06
C GLU A 58 -3.69 -2.63 7.90
N SER A 59 -4.38 -3.72 8.28
CA SER A 59 -3.76 -4.82 9.03
C SER A 59 -2.62 -5.50 8.26
N ILE A 60 -2.82 -5.77 6.98
CA ILE A 60 -1.78 -6.40 6.15
C ILE A 60 -0.58 -5.48 5.96
N ILE A 61 -0.80 -4.17 5.79
CA ILE A 61 0.27 -3.19 5.66
C ILE A 61 1.07 -3.12 6.95
N GLU A 62 0.41 -3.10 8.10
CA GLU A 62 1.08 -3.08 9.41
C GLU A 62 1.96 -4.33 9.60
N GLU A 63 1.42 -5.51 9.32
CA GLU A 63 2.17 -6.78 9.41
C GLU A 63 3.36 -6.87 8.43
N ASN A 64 3.29 -6.16 7.29
CA ASN A 64 4.28 -6.21 6.23
C ASN A 64 5.04 -4.89 6.04
N LYS A 65 5.03 -4.03 7.06
CA LYS A 65 5.58 -2.66 7.01
C LYS A 65 7.05 -2.63 6.58
N GLU A 66 7.87 -3.51 7.17
CA GLU A 66 9.30 -3.61 6.83
C GLU A 66 9.55 -4.00 5.37
N LEU A 67 8.77 -4.94 4.84
CA LEU A 67 8.83 -5.36 3.44
C LEU A 67 8.48 -4.18 2.53
N ILE A 68 7.39 -3.47 2.82
CA ILE A 68 6.93 -2.33 2.00
C ILE A 68 7.98 -1.21 1.99
N ILE A 69 8.55 -0.86 3.15
CA ILE A 69 9.62 0.15 3.26
C ILE A 69 10.87 -0.32 2.50
N THR A 70 11.26 -1.59 2.63
CA THR A 70 12.42 -2.15 1.94
C THR A 70 12.26 -2.07 0.42
N GLU A 71 11.11 -2.49 -0.11
CA GLU A 71 10.83 -2.40 -1.55
C GLU A 71 10.74 -0.95 -2.02
N TRP A 72 10.21 -0.04 -1.20
CA TRP A 72 10.21 1.39 -1.49
C TRP A 72 11.63 1.94 -1.62
N VAL A 73 12.50 1.65 -0.65
CA VAL A 73 13.91 2.07 -0.67
C VAL A 73 14.66 1.44 -1.85
N LYS A 74 14.38 0.20 -2.25
CA LYS A 74 15.00 -0.37 -3.47
C LYS A 74 14.62 0.37 -4.76
N ILE A 75 13.42 0.95 -4.80
CA ILE A 75 12.92 1.67 -5.99
C ILE A 75 13.40 3.12 -6.02
N TYR A 76 13.46 3.78 -4.85
CA TYR A 76 13.68 5.23 -4.73
C TYR A 76 14.94 5.64 -3.97
N GLY A 77 15.50 4.74 -3.16
CA GLY A 77 16.81 4.93 -2.54
C GLY A 77 17.87 4.91 -3.62
N LYS A 78 18.55 6.03 -3.81
CA LYS A 78 19.78 6.09 -4.60
C LYS A 78 20.91 5.35 -3.91
#